data_AF-A0A165NW69-F1
#
_entry.id   AF-A0A165NW69-F1
#
_cell.length_a   1.000
_cell.length_b   1.000
_cell.length_c   1.000
_cell.angle_alpha   90.00
_cell.angle_beta   90.00
_cell.angle_gamma   90.00
#
_symmetry.space_group_name_H-M   'P 1'
#
loop_
_entity.id
_entity.type
_entity.pdbx_description
1 polymer ?
#
loop_
_entity_poly.entity_id
_entity_poly.type
_entity_poly.pdbx_seq_one_letter_code
_entity_poly.pdbx_strand_id
1 'polypeptide(L)'
;MQHLIKIENGKPVTDTLVIAEVFGREHRDVLRSVRSLIDDNTIGLREFAQISYVDQQNRHQPMYQLSEAAALVVMPFIGGRKAREGQRKLVDAFLEYRDRLASSNYDRAPQVISIEMEMAVAEAAGRALAMSDSSKLKMIETVANNHGCATNMLPDYVNERACLALTTLLKEIGETRSARAVNKVLLDLGILEERTRTSTSGKEKRFKLLTEKGLSFGKNQVSPNNPRETQPLYYISTFNDLMQLIEAAERGAAA
;
A
#
# COMPACT_ATOMS: atom_id res chain seq x y z
N MET A 1 18.30 -28.58 -23.40
CA MET A 1 17.53 -27.67 -24.30
C MET A 1 18.06 -26.27 -24.08
N GLN A 2 18.55 -25.59 -25.12
CA GLN A 2 18.85 -24.17 -24.99
C GLN A 2 17.53 -23.40 -24.85
N HIS A 3 17.45 -22.48 -23.89
CA HIS A 3 16.31 -21.58 -23.76
C HIS A 3 16.39 -20.51 -24.85
N LEU A 4 15.44 -20.52 -25.80
CA LEU A 4 15.38 -19.56 -26.90
C LEU A 4 15.11 -18.13 -26.42
N ILE A 5 14.40 -18.00 -25.30
CA ILE A 5 14.03 -16.75 -24.64
C ILE A 5 14.67 -16.73 -23.25
N LYS A 6 15.28 -15.60 -22.88
CA LYS A 6 15.83 -15.29 -21.55
C LYS A 6 15.04 -14.14 -20.92
N ILE A 7 15.18 -13.96 -19.61
CA ILE A 7 14.56 -12.84 -18.89
C ILE A 7 15.65 -11.86 -18.49
N GLU A 8 15.47 -10.60 -18.91
CA GLU A 8 16.35 -9.51 -18.52
C GLU A 8 15.48 -8.34 -18.07
N ASN A 9 15.68 -7.90 -16.82
CA ASN A 9 14.86 -6.87 -16.17
C ASN A 9 13.33 -7.14 -16.25
N GLY A 10 12.93 -8.39 -16.09
CA GLY A 10 11.52 -8.80 -16.14
C GLY A 10 10.89 -8.81 -17.52
N LYS A 11 11.69 -8.67 -18.60
CA LYS A 11 11.21 -8.70 -19.99
C LYS A 11 11.82 -9.89 -20.75
N PRO A 12 11.06 -10.52 -21.66
CA PRO A 12 11.60 -11.54 -22.53
C PRO A 12 12.54 -10.94 -23.56
N VAL A 13 13.70 -11.56 -23.70
CA VAL A 13 14.73 -11.19 -24.66
C VAL A 13 15.26 -12.43 -25.35
N THR A 14 15.76 -12.26 -26.57
CA THR A 14 16.57 -13.28 -27.26
C THR A 14 17.88 -12.65 -27.71
N ASP A 15 18.75 -13.42 -28.35
CA ASP A 15 20.02 -12.89 -28.82
C ASP A 15 20.37 -13.38 -30.22
N THR A 16 21.33 -12.70 -30.87
CA THR A 16 21.67 -12.97 -32.27
C THR A 16 22.30 -14.35 -32.51
N LEU A 17 22.82 -15.01 -31.47
CA LEU A 17 23.29 -16.39 -31.56
C LEU A 17 22.14 -17.37 -31.63
N VAL A 18 21.15 -17.20 -30.75
CA VAL A 18 19.93 -18.02 -30.79
C VAL A 18 19.23 -17.86 -32.14
N ILE A 19 19.12 -16.63 -32.66
CA ILE A 19 18.54 -16.39 -33.99
C ILE A 19 19.35 -17.12 -35.08
N ALA A 20 20.68 -17.04 -35.04
CA ALA A 20 21.54 -17.72 -36.01
C ALA A 20 21.33 -19.25 -35.99
N GLU A 21 21.28 -19.85 -34.80
CA GLU A 21 21.04 -21.28 -34.62
C GLU A 21 19.66 -21.71 -35.14
N VAL A 22 18.60 -20.99 -34.74
CA VAL A 22 17.21 -21.29 -35.10
C VAL A 22 16.96 -21.15 -36.60
N PHE A 23 17.56 -20.14 -37.25
CA PHE A 23 17.41 -19.89 -38.68
C PHE A 23 18.39 -20.70 -39.54
N GLY A 24 19.34 -21.41 -38.91
CA GLY A 24 20.41 -22.13 -39.61
C GLY A 24 21.25 -21.18 -40.48
N ARG A 25 21.63 -20.03 -39.91
CA ARG A 25 22.39 -18.97 -40.57
C ARG A 25 23.71 -18.74 -39.84
N GLU A 26 24.72 -18.29 -40.57
CA GLU A 26 25.97 -17.84 -39.98
C GLU A 26 25.73 -16.61 -39.10
N HIS A 27 26.29 -16.59 -37.89
CA HIS A 27 26.08 -15.49 -36.94
C HIS A 27 26.47 -14.13 -37.54
N ARG A 28 27.55 -14.09 -38.35
CA ARG A 28 27.98 -12.87 -39.05
C ARG A 28 26.90 -12.27 -39.96
N ASP A 29 26.06 -13.11 -40.58
CA ASP A 29 25.00 -12.67 -41.49
C ASP A 29 23.81 -12.10 -40.70
N VAL A 30 23.51 -12.70 -39.55
CA VAL A 30 22.50 -12.19 -38.62
C VAL A 30 22.93 -10.84 -38.06
N LEU A 31 24.19 -10.71 -37.60
CA LEU A 31 24.74 -9.44 -37.12
C LEU A 31 24.66 -8.32 -38.16
N ARG A 32 24.97 -8.63 -39.41
CA ARG A 32 24.85 -7.67 -40.52
C ARG A 32 23.41 -7.19 -40.72
N SER A 33 22.45 -8.12 -40.66
CA SER A 33 21.03 -7.78 -40.83
C SER A 33 20.54 -6.90 -39.67
N VAL A 34 20.90 -7.25 -38.44
CA VAL A 34 20.54 -6.46 -37.24
C VAL A 34 21.16 -5.08 -37.28
N ARG A 35 22.45 -4.94 -37.65
CA ARG A 35 23.11 -3.63 -37.77
C ARG A 35 22.42 -2.74 -38.79
N SER A 36 22.06 -3.29 -39.95
CA SER A 36 21.32 -2.53 -40.97
C SER A 36 20.02 -1.93 -40.41
N LEU A 37 19.28 -2.71 -39.61
CA LEU A 37 18.01 -2.28 -38.99
C LEU A 37 18.20 -1.31 -37.81
N ILE A 38 19.40 -1.28 -37.22
CA ILE A 38 19.77 -0.27 -36.22
C ILE A 38 20.14 1.03 -36.93
N ASP A 39 20.95 0.93 -37.99
CA ASP A 39 21.47 2.08 -38.75
C ASP A 39 20.34 2.86 -39.43
N ASP A 40 19.30 2.18 -39.91
CA ASP A 40 18.11 2.81 -40.52
C ASP A 40 17.01 3.20 -39.51
N ASN A 41 17.25 2.99 -38.21
CA ASN A 41 16.33 3.23 -37.10
C ASN A 41 15.03 2.40 -37.12
N THR A 42 15.00 1.27 -37.83
CA THR A 42 13.87 0.32 -37.78
C THR A 42 13.71 -0.30 -36.38
N ILE A 43 14.80 -0.42 -35.63
CA ILE A 43 14.80 -0.86 -34.22
C ILE A 43 15.28 0.29 -33.34
N GLY A 44 14.52 0.61 -32.30
CA GLY A 44 14.87 1.69 -31.37
C GLY A 44 16.10 1.38 -30.52
N LEU A 45 16.83 2.42 -30.12
CA LEU A 45 18.04 2.33 -29.29
C LEU A 45 17.83 1.66 -27.92
N ARG A 46 16.58 1.52 -27.46
CA ARG A 46 16.22 0.86 -26.18
C ARG A 46 15.74 -0.57 -26.37
N GLU A 47 15.66 -1.06 -27.60
CA GLU A 47 15.12 -2.38 -27.93
C GLU A 47 16.23 -3.42 -28.16
N PHE A 48 17.49 -3.02 -28.09
CA PHE A 48 18.66 -3.88 -28.17
C PHE A 48 19.76 -3.46 -27.17
N ALA A 49 20.66 -4.40 -26.88
CA ALA A 49 21.91 -4.14 -26.16
C ALA A 49 23.06 -4.91 -26.82
N GLN A 50 24.21 -4.26 -27.01
CA GLN A 50 25.41 -4.94 -27.48
C GLN A 50 26.07 -5.69 -26.32
N ILE A 51 26.28 -6.99 -26.51
CA ILE A 51 26.91 -7.90 -25.54
C ILE A 51 27.97 -8.75 -26.26
N SER A 52 28.60 -9.69 -25.57
CA SER A 52 29.61 -10.58 -26.15
C SER A 52 29.48 -12.01 -25.64
N TYR A 53 30.04 -12.95 -26.39
CA TYR A 53 30.21 -14.35 -26.00
C TYR A 53 31.63 -14.82 -26.31
N VAL A 54 32.02 -15.95 -25.71
CA VAL A 54 33.29 -16.61 -26.00
C VAL A 54 33.04 -17.73 -27.01
N ASP A 55 33.77 -17.70 -28.13
CA ASP A 55 33.67 -18.73 -29.17
C ASP A 55 34.49 -20.00 -28.84
N GLN A 56 34.38 -21.03 -29.68
CA GLN A 56 35.10 -22.30 -29.50
C GLN A 56 36.63 -22.15 -29.58
N GLN A 57 37.13 -21.03 -30.09
CA GLN A 57 38.55 -20.69 -30.16
C GLN A 57 38.98 -19.78 -29.00
N ASN A 58 38.13 -19.66 -27.97
CA ASN A 58 38.35 -18.84 -26.78
C ASN A 58 38.50 -17.34 -27.07
N ARG A 59 37.83 -16.85 -28.12
CA ARG A 59 37.84 -15.43 -28.50
C ARG A 59 36.52 -14.77 -28.14
N HIS A 60 36.59 -13.51 -27.73
CA HIS A 60 35.41 -12.69 -27.50
C HIS A 60 34.81 -12.23 -28.84
N GLN A 61 33.55 -12.56 -29.06
CA GLN A 61 32.79 -12.19 -30.25
C GLN A 61 31.58 -11.32 -29.87
N PRO A 62 31.29 -10.25 -30.63
CA PRO A 62 30.13 -9.39 -30.35
C PRO A 62 28.83 -10.10 -30.72
N MET A 63 27.77 -9.81 -29.97
CA MET A 63 26.41 -10.22 -30.27
C MET A 63 25.42 -9.14 -29.79
N TYR A 64 24.17 -9.20 -30.25
CA TYR A 64 23.12 -8.32 -29.73
C TYR A 64 22.10 -9.13 -28.96
N GLN A 65 21.72 -8.61 -27.81
CA GLN A 65 20.51 -8.99 -27.11
C GLN A 65 19.38 -8.11 -27.63
N LEU A 66 18.23 -8.71 -27.92
CA LEU A 66 17.07 -8.07 -28.53
C LEU A 66 15.85 -8.27 -27.65
N SER A 67 15.07 -7.21 -27.46
CA SER A 67 13.72 -7.31 -26.91
C SER A 67 12.81 -8.13 -27.83
N GLU A 68 11.66 -8.60 -27.30
CA GLU A 68 10.62 -9.26 -28.11
C GLU A 68 10.25 -8.45 -29.35
N ALA A 69 9.98 -7.14 -29.20
CA ALA A 69 9.62 -6.27 -30.31
C ALA A 69 10.72 -6.20 -31.38
N ALA A 70 11.97 -5.94 -30.97
CA ALA A 70 13.10 -5.94 -31.90
C ALA A 70 13.29 -7.29 -32.61
N ALA A 71 13.18 -8.41 -31.88
CA ALA A 71 13.33 -9.73 -32.45
C ALA A 71 12.25 -10.03 -33.50
N LEU A 72 10.99 -9.71 -33.22
CA LEU A 72 9.86 -9.85 -34.16
C LEU A 72 10.07 -9.03 -35.43
N VAL A 73 10.68 -7.85 -35.32
CA VAL A 73 11.01 -6.99 -36.47
C VAL A 73 12.22 -7.50 -37.26
N VAL A 74 13.26 -8.03 -36.59
CA VAL A 74 14.47 -8.55 -37.24
C VAL A 74 14.19 -9.80 -38.06
N MET A 75 13.41 -10.73 -37.53
CA MET A 75 13.24 -12.07 -38.08
C MET A 75 12.79 -12.14 -39.56
N PRO A 76 11.88 -11.28 -40.05
CA PRO A 76 11.55 -11.15 -41.47
C PRO A 76 12.75 -10.90 -42.39
N PHE A 77 13.79 -10.21 -41.91
CA PHE A 77 14.98 -9.87 -42.67
C PHE A 77 16.07 -10.94 -42.59
N ILE A 78 15.91 -11.95 -41.75
CA ILE A 78 16.81 -13.10 -41.68
C ILE A 78 16.39 -14.15 -42.72
N GLY A 79 16.97 -14.04 -43.91
CA GLY A 79 16.75 -15.00 -45.00
C GLY A 79 17.35 -16.39 -44.72
N GLY A 80 17.07 -17.37 -45.59
CA GLY A 80 17.61 -18.73 -45.51
C GLY A 80 16.56 -19.81 -45.69
N ARG A 81 17.01 -21.05 -45.93
CA ARG A 81 16.11 -22.20 -46.17
C ARG A 81 15.19 -22.52 -44.98
N LYS A 82 15.63 -22.22 -43.76
CA LYS A 82 14.85 -22.41 -42.53
C LYS A 82 14.17 -21.13 -42.03
N ALA A 83 14.15 -20.04 -42.81
CA ALA A 83 13.65 -18.76 -42.32
C ALA A 83 12.21 -18.81 -41.78
N ARG A 84 11.31 -19.48 -42.51
CA ARG A 84 9.90 -19.66 -42.09
C ARG A 84 9.77 -20.50 -40.81
N GLU A 85 10.54 -21.58 -40.73
CA GLU A 85 10.56 -22.46 -39.54
C GLU A 85 11.15 -21.72 -38.34
N GLY A 86 12.23 -20.97 -38.54
CA GLY A 86 12.89 -20.20 -37.50
C GLY A 86 12.01 -19.07 -36.95
N GLN A 87 11.32 -18.36 -37.85
CA GLN A 87 10.29 -17.38 -37.48
C GLN A 87 9.21 -18.00 -36.60
N ARG A 88 8.63 -19.12 -37.06
CA ARG A 88 7.60 -19.82 -36.32
C ARG A 88 8.08 -20.23 -34.93
N LYS A 89 9.27 -20.84 -34.84
CA LYS A 89 9.87 -21.29 -33.57
C LYS A 89 10.08 -20.15 -32.56
N LEU A 90 10.58 -19.01 -33.00
CA LEU A 90 10.80 -17.87 -32.09
C LEU A 90 9.47 -17.20 -31.69
N VAL A 91 8.51 -17.08 -32.61
CA VAL A 91 7.16 -16.59 -32.28
C VAL A 91 6.50 -17.51 -31.24
N ASP A 92 6.51 -18.82 -31.47
CA ASP A 92 5.95 -19.79 -30.53
C ASP A 92 6.67 -19.71 -29.17
N ALA A 93 8.00 -19.54 -29.16
CA ALA A 93 8.75 -19.39 -27.91
C ALA A 93 8.42 -18.11 -27.12
N PHE A 94 8.21 -16.98 -27.80
CA PHE A 94 7.73 -15.75 -27.16
C PHE A 94 6.30 -15.90 -26.65
N LEU A 95 5.41 -16.54 -27.41
CA LEU A 95 4.03 -16.84 -26.99
C LEU A 95 3.99 -17.78 -25.79
N GLU A 96 4.73 -18.88 -25.81
CA GLU A 96 4.86 -19.79 -24.66
C GLU A 96 5.39 -19.07 -23.42
N TYR A 97 6.33 -18.14 -23.59
CA TYR A 97 6.81 -17.33 -22.49
C TYR A 97 5.72 -16.39 -21.94
N ARG A 98 4.99 -15.69 -22.83
CA ARG A 98 3.85 -14.86 -22.44
C ARG A 98 2.76 -15.67 -21.74
N ASP A 99 2.49 -16.88 -22.22
CA ASP A 99 1.53 -17.79 -21.62
C ASP A 99 2.02 -18.30 -20.27
N ARG A 100 3.31 -18.56 -20.08
CA ARG A 100 3.88 -18.89 -18.76
C ARG A 100 3.82 -17.72 -17.79
N LEU A 101 4.06 -16.49 -18.24
CA LEU A 101 3.86 -15.29 -17.41
C LEU A 101 2.38 -15.07 -17.10
N ALA A 102 1.50 -15.26 -18.08
CA ALA A 102 0.06 -15.18 -17.91
C ALA A 102 -0.44 -16.28 -16.96
N SER A 103 0.09 -17.50 -17.06
CA SER A 103 -0.25 -18.67 -16.24
C SER A 103 0.32 -18.55 -14.82
N SER A 104 1.53 -18.01 -14.67
CA SER A 104 2.06 -17.57 -13.37
C SER A 104 1.23 -16.43 -12.77
N ASN A 105 0.56 -15.64 -13.61
CA ASN A 105 -0.45 -14.66 -13.21
C ASN A 105 -1.87 -15.26 -13.17
N TYR A 106 -2.13 -16.51 -13.53
CA TYR A 106 -3.46 -17.13 -13.38
C TYR A 106 -3.73 -17.52 -11.92
N ASP A 107 -2.68 -17.71 -11.12
CA ASP A 107 -2.78 -17.70 -9.64
C ASP A 107 -2.99 -16.29 -9.06
N ARG A 108 -2.95 -15.25 -9.90
CA ARG A 108 -3.35 -13.88 -9.61
C ARG A 108 -4.28 -13.36 -10.69
N ALA A 109 -5.47 -13.95 -10.81
CA ALA A 109 -6.63 -13.17 -11.24
C ALA A 109 -6.55 -11.77 -10.58
N PRO A 110 -6.97 -10.66 -11.23
CA PRO A 110 -7.11 -9.40 -10.51
C PRO A 110 -7.87 -9.76 -9.25
N GLN A 111 -7.20 -9.69 -8.10
CA GLN A 111 -7.81 -10.14 -6.87
C GLN A 111 -8.97 -9.19 -6.71
N VAL A 112 -10.19 -9.67 -6.99
CA VAL A 112 -11.39 -9.10 -6.42
C VAL A 112 -11.10 -9.27 -4.94
N ILE A 113 -10.59 -8.21 -4.32
CA ILE A 113 -10.32 -8.22 -2.89
C ILE A 113 -11.68 -8.55 -2.31
N SER A 114 -11.77 -9.69 -1.61
CA SER A 114 -13.04 -10.08 -0.99
C SER A 114 -13.54 -8.88 -0.20
N ILE A 115 -14.83 -8.56 -0.32
CA ILE A 115 -15.45 -7.51 0.49
C ILE A 115 -15.15 -7.73 1.98
N GLU A 116 -14.99 -8.99 2.41
CA GLU A 116 -14.59 -9.36 3.78
C GLU A 116 -13.18 -8.84 4.12
N MET A 117 -12.25 -8.88 3.17
CA MET A 117 -10.88 -8.38 3.36
C MET A 117 -10.84 -6.84 3.36
N GLU A 118 -11.59 -6.17 2.48
CA GLU A 118 -11.70 -4.71 2.53
C GLU A 118 -12.38 -4.23 3.82
N MET A 119 -13.42 -4.93 4.26
CA MET A 119 -14.07 -4.67 5.55
C MET A 119 -13.11 -4.89 6.72
N ALA A 120 -12.31 -5.96 6.70
CA ALA A 120 -11.29 -6.20 7.73
C ALA A 120 -10.24 -5.07 7.78
N VAL A 121 -9.81 -4.55 6.61
CA VAL A 121 -8.90 -3.40 6.53
C VAL A 121 -9.58 -2.14 7.07
N ALA A 122 -10.83 -1.88 6.69
CA ALA A 122 -11.60 -0.74 7.15
C ALA A 122 -11.79 -0.77 8.69
N GLU A 123 -12.11 -1.93 9.25
CA GLU A 123 -12.24 -2.12 10.70
C GLU A 123 -10.88 -1.93 11.41
N ALA A 124 -9.81 -2.50 10.85
CA ALA A 124 -8.47 -2.36 11.40
C ALA A 124 -8.01 -0.89 11.41
N ALA A 125 -8.23 -0.16 10.33
CA ALA A 125 -7.95 1.28 10.24
C ALA A 125 -8.80 2.08 11.24
N GLY A 126 -10.10 1.78 11.33
CA GLY A 126 -11.02 2.40 12.27
C GLY A 126 -10.57 2.27 13.72
N ARG A 127 -10.07 1.09 14.12
CA ARG A 127 -9.49 0.87 15.45
C ARG A 127 -8.14 1.54 15.62
N ALA A 128 -7.22 1.35 14.67
CA ALA A 128 -5.84 1.83 14.78
C ALA A 128 -5.74 3.36 14.84
N LEU A 129 -6.64 4.06 14.14
CA LEU A 129 -6.65 5.52 14.02
C LEU A 129 -7.68 6.19 14.93
N ALA A 130 -8.40 5.42 15.76
CA ALA A 130 -9.48 5.90 16.62
C ALA A 130 -10.47 6.81 15.87
N MET A 131 -10.92 6.37 14.69
CA MET A 131 -11.76 7.17 13.80
C MET A 131 -13.12 7.48 14.43
N SER A 132 -13.70 8.62 14.07
CA SER A 132 -15.07 8.97 14.45
C SER A 132 -16.08 8.05 13.75
N ASP A 133 -17.26 7.85 14.34
CA ASP A 133 -18.26 6.94 13.77
C ASP A 133 -18.79 7.44 12.42
N SER A 134 -18.86 8.76 12.23
CA SER A 134 -19.15 9.38 10.92
C SER A 134 -18.13 8.98 9.84
N SER A 135 -16.85 8.87 10.22
CA SER A 135 -15.77 8.50 9.31
C SER A 135 -15.77 6.99 9.01
N LYS A 136 -16.08 6.16 10.01
CA LYS A 136 -16.25 4.70 9.83
C LYS A 136 -17.43 4.41 8.90
N LEU A 137 -18.55 5.12 9.08
CA LEU A 137 -19.74 4.98 8.25
C LEU A 137 -19.43 5.25 6.77
N LYS A 138 -18.75 6.36 6.46
CA LYS A 138 -18.31 6.68 5.10
C LYS A 138 -17.38 5.62 4.51
N MET A 139 -16.50 5.04 5.33
CA MET A 139 -15.58 3.99 4.89
C MET A 139 -16.34 2.71 4.52
N ILE A 140 -17.31 2.30 5.34
CA ILE A 140 -18.19 1.15 5.07
C ILE A 140 -19.02 1.40 3.80
N GLU A 141 -19.60 2.60 3.66
CA GLU A 141 -20.35 2.99 2.47
C GLU A 141 -19.49 2.92 1.19
N THR A 142 -18.24 3.35 1.27
CA THR A 142 -17.28 3.27 0.15
C THR A 142 -17.01 1.81 -0.25
N VAL A 143 -16.74 0.94 0.73
CA VAL A 143 -16.51 -0.50 0.48
C VAL A 143 -17.75 -1.14 -0.15
N ALA A 144 -18.94 -0.85 0.38
CA ALA A 144 -20.20 -1.37 -0.12
C ALA A 144 -20.46 -0.94 -1.57
N ASN A 145 -20.30 0.36 -1.88
CA ASN A 145 -20.48 0.90 -3.23
C ASN A 145 -19.51 0.30 -4.24
N ASN A 146 -18.24 0.12 -3.88
CA ASN A 146 -17.22 -0.49 -4.75
C ASN A 146 -17.56 -1.93 -5.14
N HIS A 147 -18.36 -2.62 -4.32
CA HIS A 147 -18.81 -4.00 -4.56
C HIS A 147 -20.25 -4.08 -5.07
N GLY A 148 -20.89 -2.95 -5.37
CA GLY A 148 -22.28 -2.91 -5.86
C GLY A 148 -23.31 -3.31 -4.81
N CYS A 149 -22.98 -3.25 -3.52
CA CYS A 149 -23.93 -3.50 -2.43
C CYS A 149 -24.83 -2.29 -2.22
N ALA A 150 -26.10 -2.53 -1.88
CA ALA A 150 -27.03 -1.47 -1.53
C ALA A 150 -26.65 -0.84 -0.16
N THR A 151 -26.60 0.48 -0.11
CA THR A 151 -26.26 1.26 1.10
C THR A 151 -27.47 1.89 1.77
N ASN A 152 -28.68 1.65 1.26
CA ASN A 152 -29.93 2.21 1.79
C ASN A 152 -30.28 1.78 3.23
N MET A 153 -29.61 0.74 3.75
CA MET A 153 -29.75 0.30 5.15
C MET A 153 -28.77 1.01 6.09
N LEU A 154 -27.79 1.75 5.56
CA LEU A 154 -26.89 2.56 6.36
C LEU A 154 -27.60 3.85 6.81
N PRO A 155 -27.37 4.33 8.04
CA PRO A 155 -27.93 5.61 8.49
C PRO A 155 -27.32 6.79 7.72
N ASP A 156 -28.13 7.82 7.40
CA ASP A 156 -27.67 9.01 6.67
C ASP A 156 -26.69 9.88 7.49
N TYR A 157 -26.74 9.78 8.81
CA TYR A 157 -25.84 10.49 9.72
C TYR A 157 -25.62 9.70 11.00
N VAL A 158 -24.42 9.83 11.58
CA VAL A 158 -24.15 9.32 12.93
C VAL A 158 -24.28 10.47 13.92
N ASN A 159 -25.14 10.28 14.92
CA ASN A 159 -25.28 11.25 16.00
C ASN A 159 -24.13 11.05 17.00
N GLU A 160 -22.98 11.66 16.72
CA GLU A 160 -21.85 11.64 17.66
C GLU A 160 -22.26 12.37 18.95
N ARG A 161 -22.17 11.69 20.11
CA ARG A 161 -22.43 12.32 21.40
C ARG A 161 -21.59 13.60 21.51
N ALA A 162 -22.25 14.72 21.76
CA ALA A 162 -21.58 16.00 21.90
C ALA A 162 -20.54 15.92 23.02
N CYS A 163 -19.31 16.32 22.72
CA CYS A 163 -18.20 16.34 23.66
C CYS A 163 -17.61 17.74 23.78
N LEU A 164 -17.16 18.10 24.98
CA LEU A 164 -16.44 19.33 25.24
C LEU A 164 -15.21 19.07 26.10
N ALA A 165 -14.27 20.02 26.11
CA ALA A 165 -13.11 19.96 27.00
C ALA A 165 -13.55 20.11 28.46
N LEU A 166 -12.83 19.47 29.38
CA LEU A 166 -13.13 19.51 30.82
C LEU A 166 -13.30 20.93 31.34
N THR A 167 -12.40 21.84 30.96
CA THR A 167 -12.45 23.26 31.36
C THR A 167 -13.74 23.96 30.94
N THR A 168 -14.27 23.61 29.76
CA THR A 168 -15.52 24.18 29.25
C THR A 168 -16.70 23.68 30.05
N LEU A 169 -16.78 22.36 30.26
CA LEU A 169 -17.88 21.75 31.00
C LEU A 169 -17.93 22.19 32.46
N LEU A 170 -16.78 22.27 33.13
CA LEU A 170 -16.71 22.78 34.51
C LEU A 170 -17.23 24.21 34.61
N LYS A 171 -16.89 25.07 33.65
CA LYS A 171 -17.38 26.46 33.60
C LYS A 171 -18.89 26.52 33.37
N GLU A 172 -19.42 25.70 32.48
CA GLU A 172 -20.86 25.66 32.17
C GLU A 172 -21.71 25.26 33.38
N ILE A 173 -21.22 24.33 34.21
CA ILE A 173 -21.92 23.91 35.43
C ILE A 173 -21.61 24.80 36.65
N GLY A 174 -20.79 25.85 36.49
CA GLY A 174 -20.39 26.73 37.59
C GLY A 174 -19.49 26.07 38.63
N GLU A 175 -18.76 25.03 38.25
CA GLU A 175 -17.86 24.31 39.15
C GLU A 175 -16.66 25.19 39.53
N THR A 176 -16.40 25.27 40.84
CA THR A 176 -15.34 26.12 41.41
C THR A 176 -13.97 25.47 41.31
N ARG A 177 -13.91 24.13 41.30
CA ARG A 177 -12.68 23.37 41.15
C ARG A 177 -12.07 23.62 39.77
N SER A 178 -10.78 23.95 39.76
CA SER A 178 -10.05 24.05 38.49
C SER A 178 -9.98 22.69 37.79
N ALA A 179 -9.88 22.71 36.45
CA ALA A 179 -9.64 21.48 35.68
C ALA A 179 -8.37 20.73 36.13
N ARG A 180 -7.38 21.42 36.71
CA ARG A 180 -6.20 20.78 37.29
C ARG A 180 -6.56 19.94 38.53
N ALA A 181 -7.40 20.47 39.42
CA ALA A 181 -7.86 19.76 40.62
C ALA A 181 -8.70 18.53 40.23
N VAL A 182 -9.67 18.72 39.33
CA VAL A 182 -10.51 17.60 38.85
C VAL A 182 -9.69 16.53 38.15
N ASN A 183 -8.74 16.92 37.28
CA ASN A 183 -7.84 15.95 36.62
C ASN A 183 -7.05 15.12 37.62
N LYS A 184 -6.67 15.66 38.77
CA LYS A 184 -5.95 14.91 39.81
C LYS A 184 -6.82 13.78 40.36
N VAL A 185 -8.08 14.09 40.69
CA VAL A 185 -9.03 13.09 41.18
C VAL A 185 -9.33 12.03 40.13
N LEU A 186 -9.44 12.42 38.85
CA LEU A 186 -9.63 11.48 37.75
C LEU A 186 -8.43 10.55 37.53
N LEU A 187 -7.20 11.01 37.79
CA LEU A 187 -6.00 10.18 37.78
C LEU A 187 -6.06 9.18 38.95
N ASP A 188 -6.38 9.65 40.16
CA ASP A 188 -6.48 8.81 41.37
C ASP A 188 -7.57 7.72 41.22
N LEU A 189 -8.66 8.02 40.51
CA LEU A 189 -9.75 7.09 40.20
C LEU A 189 -9.47 6.11 39.06
N GLY A 190 -8.32 6.24 38.40
CA GLY A 190 -7.94 5.46 37.21
C GLY A 190 -8.83 5.74 35.98
N ILE A 191 -9.51 6.90 35.96
CA ILE A 191 -10.31 7.35 34.80
C ILE A 191 -9.41 8.02 33.75
N LEU A 192 -8.37 8.70 34.21
CA LEU A 192 -7.29 9.23 33.39
C LEU A 192 -5.98 8.50 33.67
N GLU A 193 -5.10 8.48 32.68
CA GLU A 193 -3.68 8.14 32.84
C GLU A 193 -2.79 9.23 32.22
N GLU A 194 -1.56 9.36 32.72
CA GLU A 194 -0.52 10.20 32.09
C GLU A 194 0.34 9.35 31.15
N ARG A 195 0.51 9.84 29.92
CA ARG A 195 1.43 9.29 28.92
C ARG A 195 2.52 10.30 28.61
N THR A 196 3.67 9.82 28.14
CA THR A 196 4.80 10.67 27.77
C THR A 196 5.14 10.53 26.29
N ARG A 197 5.71 11.60 25.74
CA ARG A 197 6.30 11.64 24.41
C ARG A 197 7.58 12.46 24.42
N THR A 198 8.55 12.09 23.61
CA THR A 198 9.72 12.92 23.32
C THR A 198 9.36 14.11 22.43
N SER A 199 9.69 15.31 22.90
CA SER A 199 9.56 16.55 22.11
C SER A 199 10.66 16.67 21.06
N THR A 200 10.51 17.61 20.13
CA THR A 200 11.52 17.92 19.11
C THR A 200 12.86 18.32 19.71
N SER A 201 12.88 18.84 20.94
CA SER A 201 14.09 19.19 21.69
C SER A 201 14.61 18.07 22.61
N GLY A 202 14.09 16.85 22.48
CA GLY A 202 14.50 15.68 23.27
C GLY A 202 13.92 15.60 24.68
N LYS A 203 13.26 16.66 25.17
CA LYS A 203 12.61 16.66 26.49
C LYS A 203 11.31 15.85 26.48
N GLU A 204 11.00 15.19 27.58
CA GLU A 204 9.71 14.53 27.77
C GLU A 204 8.58 15.55 27.92
N LYS A 205 7.47 15.31 27.21
CA LYS A 205 6.20 16.01 27.38
C LYS A 205 5.14 15.02 27.84
N ARG A 206 4.38 15.40 28.86
CA ARG A 206 3.27 14.61 29.39
C ARG A 206 1.95 15.05 28.78
N PHE A 207 1.09 14.10 28.48
CA PHE A 207 -0.28 14.33 28.05
C PHE A 207 -1.21 13.34 28.77
N LYS A 208 -2.51 13.62 28.77
CA LYS A 208 -3.51 12.81 29.47
C LYS A 208 -4.34 12.00 28.49
N LEU A 209 -4.76 10.83 28.91
CA LEU A 209 -5.60 9.93 28.13
C LEU A 209 -6.69 9.34 29.03
N LEU A 210 -7.92 9.26 28.54
CA LEU A 210 -8.98 8.45 29.15
C LEU A 210 -8.60 6.97 29.04
N THR A 211 -8.62 6.29 30.18
CA THR A 211 -8.48 4.83 30.26
C THR A 211 -9.74 4.16 29.71
N GLU A 212 -9.74 2.82 29.62
CA GLU A 212 -10.94 2.05 29.22
C GLU A 212 -12.17 2.41 30.08
N LYS A 213 -11.97 2.57 31.40
CA LYS A 213 -13.02 3.05 32.33
C LYS A 213 -13.46 4.48 31.97
N GLY A 214 -12.51 5.35 31.64
CA GLY A 214 -12.80 6.75 31.30
C GLY A 214 -13.52 6.96 29.97
N LEU A 215 -13.39 6.03 29.02
CA LEU A 215 -14.10 6.09 27.73
C LEU A 215 -15.63 6.01 27.85
N SER A 216 -16.16 5.55 28.98
CA SER A 216 -17.59 5.64 29.28
C SER A 216 -18.09 7.08 29.42
N PHE A 217 -17.21 8.00 29.84
CA PHE A 217 -17.53 9.41 30.09
C PHE A 217 -17.04 10.36 28.98
N GLY A 218 -16.29 9.85 28.00
CA GLY A 218 -15.68 10.71 26.98
C GLY A 218 -14.94 9.96 25.88
N LYS A 219 -14.17 10.71 25.09
CA LYS A 219 -13.30 10.19 24.03
C LYS A 219 -11.94 10.87 24.03
N ASN A 220 -10.93 10.14 23.56
CA ASN A 220 -9.60 10.68 23.33
C ASN A 220 -9.51 11.24 21.90
N GLN A 221 -9.53 12.56 21.77
CA GLN A 221 -9.32 13.19 20.47
C GLN A 221 -7.82 13.39 20.23
N VAL A 222 -7.35 13.22 18.99
CA VAL A 222 -6.00 13.64 18.60
C VAL A 222 -5.85 15.14 18.86
N SER A 223 -4.78 15.53 19.53
CA SER A 223 -4.55 16.94 19.87
C SER A 223 -4.35 17.77 18.59
N PRO A 224 -5.06 18.89 18.43
CA PRO A 224 -4.88 19.77 17.26
C PRO A 224 -3.48 20.38 17.19
N ASN A 225 -2.78 20.46 18.33
CA ASN A 225 -1.42 20.99 18.41
C ASN A 225 -0.34 19.94 18.14
N ASN A 226 -0.65 18.65 18.34
CA ASN A 226 0.30 17.59 18.08
C ASN A 226 -0.38 16.24 17.78
N PRO A 227 -0.17 15.66 16.59
CA PRO A 227 -0.82 14.40 16.22
C PRO A 227 -0.34 13.18 17.03
N ARG A 228 0.75 13.30 17.79
CA ARG A 228 1.27 12.23 18.67
C ARG A 228 0.79 12.39 20.12
N GLU A 229 -0.15 13.29 20.39
CA GLU A 229 -0.73 13.52 21.70
C GLU A 229 -2.25 13.41 21.60
N THR A 230 -2.88 13.09 22.72
CA THR A 230 -4.34 13.08 22.84
C THR A 230 -4.83 14.17 23.77
N GLN A 231 -6.07 14.58 23.56
CA GLN A 231 -6.83 15.48 24.41
C GLN A 231 -8.14 14.77 24.80
N PRO A 232 -8.34 14.48 26.10
CA PRO A 232 -9.62 14.01 26.61
C PRO A 232 -10.73 15.03 26.38
N LEU A 233 -11.80 14.60 25.74
CA LEU A 233 -13.08 15.31 25.70
C LEU A 233 -14.14 14.46 26.42
N TYR A 234 -15.08 15.11 27.09
CA TYR A 234 -16.10 14.43 27.89
C TYR A 234 -17.48 14.63 27.26
N TYR A 235 -18.31 13.59 27.28
CA TYR A 235 -19.67 13.66 26.77
C TYR A 235 -20.51 14.58 27.65
N ILE A 236 -21.22 15.53 27.04
CA ILE A 236 -22.15 16.41 27.75
C ILE A 236 -23.19 15.58 28.50
N SER A 237 -23.69 14.50 27.89
CA SER A 237 -24.75 13.65 28.43
C SER A 237 -24.40 12.88 29.70
N THR A 238 -23.12 12.60 29.96
CA THR A 238 -22.67 11.81 31.13
C THR A 238 -21.78 12.61 32.07
N PHE A 239 -21.64 13.92 31.84
CA PHE A 239 -20.71 14.74 32.61
C PHE A 239 -21.16 14.89 34.07
N ASN A 240 -22.46 14.98 34.32
CA ASN A 240 -23.01 15.05 35.67
C ASN A 240 -22.71 13.79 36.50
N ASP A 241 -22.82 12.61 35.89
CA ASP A 241 -22.51 11.33 36.55
C ASP A 241 -21.02 11.24 36.90
N LEU A 242 -20.15 11.74 36.03
CA LEU A 242 -18.71 11.85 36.31
C LEU A 242 -18.44 12.74 37.53
N MET A 243 -19.13 13.88 37.64
CA MET A 243 -18.98 14.79 38.78
C MET A 243 -19.48 14.17 40.08
N GLN A 244 -20.61 13.46 40.06
CA GLN A 244 -21.09 12.72 41.23
C GLN A 244 -20.10 11.65 41.70
N LEU A 245 -19.45 10.96 40.76
CA LEU A 245 -18.43 9.97 41.06
C LEU A 245 -17.19 10.61 41.70
N ILE A 246 -16.76 11.77 41.21
CA ILE A 246 -15.68 12.57 41.82
C ILE A 246 -16.05 12.96 43.25
N GLU A 247 -17.25 13.51 43.46
CA GLU A 247 -17.71 13.93 44.79
C GLU A 247 -17.87 12.77 45.79
N ALA A 248 -18.27 11.60 45.33
CA ALA A 248 -18.36 10.40 46.15
C ALA A 248 -16.96 9.92 46.59
N ALA A 249 -16.00 9.95 45.67
CA ALA A 249 -14.62 9.55 45.96
C ALA A 249 -13.94 10.49 46.97
N GLU A 250 -14.13 11.80 46.82
CA GLU A 250 -13.57 12.79 47.74
C GLU A 250 -14.19 12.69 49.14
N ARG A 251 -15.50 12.44 49.24
CA ARG A 251 -16.17 12.19 50.53
C ARG A 251 -15.67 10.93 51.22
N GLY A 252 -15.42 9.86 50.45
CA GLY A 252 -14.87 8.61 50.97
C GLY A 252 -13.41 8.71 51.43
N ALA A 253 -12.63 9.64 50.87
CA ALA A 253 -11.24 9.89 51.27
C ALA A 253 -11.11 10.81 52.51
N ALA A 254 -12.19 11.50 52.89
CA ALA A 254 -12.25 12.39 54.04
C ALA A 254 -12.81 11.74 55.32
N ALA A 255 -13.23 10.47 55.24
CA ALA A 255 -13.72 9.64 56.35
C ALA A 255 -12.64 8.66 56.81
#